data_AF-A0A2W6C9S9-F1
#
_entry.id   AF-A0A2W6C9S9-F1
#
_cell.length_a   1.000
_cell.length_b   1.000
_cell.length_c   1.000
_cell.angle_alpha   90.00
_cell.angle_beta   90.00
_cell.angle_gamma   90.00
#
_symmetry.space_group_name_H-M   'P 1'
#
loop_
_entity.id
_entity.type
_entity.pdbx_description
1 polymer ?
#
loop_
_entity_poly.entity_id
_entity_poly.type
_entity_poly.pdbx_seq_one_letter_code
_entity_poly.pdbx_strand_id
1 'polypeptide(L)'
;MPAAVAPRRAAPRPDSTIYHLASWNSGILLHAPDEQILSAALAHDLALVAYDVSTIPPILHRWAAAGHSLPSVVLVIAIPQRDIGSLARGLAYLLRHPEQFDPPYPVVYLAPVHE
;
A
#
# COMPACT_ATOMS: atom_id res chain seq x y z
N MET A 1 -27.76 -13.41 2.84
CA MET A 1 -27.01 -12.56 1.89
C MET A 1 -25.66 -13.22 1.66
N PRO A 2 -25.26 -13.59 0.44
CA PRO A 2 -23.92 -14.11 0.22
C PRO A 2 -22.92 -12.94 0.25
N ALA A 3 -21.86 -13.07 1.03
CA ALA A 3 -20.75 -12.12 1.05
C ALA A 3 -20.10 -12.12 -0.34
N ALA A 4 -20.05 -10.97 -0.99
CA ALA A 4 -19.34 -10.81 -2.25
C ALA A 4 -17.84 -10.97 -1.99
N VAL A 5 -17.31 -12.16 -2.28
CA VAL A 5 -15.86 -12.40 -2.35
C VAL A 5 -15.35 -11.67 -3.58
N ALA A 6 -14.56 -10.62 -3.36
CA ALA A 6 -13.86 -9.93 -4.44
C ALA A 6 -12.96 -10.92 -5.21
N PRO A 7 -12.88 -10.82 -6.55
CA PRO A 7 -12.06 -11.73 -7.34
C PRO A 7 -10.59 -11.63 -6.90
N ARG A 8 -9.99 -12.80 -6.65
CA ARG A 8 -8.58 -12.95 -6.29
C ARG A 8 -7.73 -12.36 -7.41
N ARG A 9 -7.02 -11.27 -7.12
CA ARG A 9 -6.15 -10.59 -8.09
C ARG A 9 -4.98 -11.52 -8.40
N ALA A 10 -4.78 -11.85 -9.67
CA ALA A 10 -3.70 -12.71 -10.12
C ALA A 10 -2.34 -12.07 -9.81
N ALA A 11 -1.45 -12.81 -9.16
CA ALA A 11 -0.11 -12.33 -8.78
C ALA A 11 0.70 -11.89 -10.01
N PRO A 12 1.06 -10.60 -10.15
CA PRO A 12 1.90 -10.13 -11.25
C PRO A 12 3.38 -10.45 -11.01
N ARG A 13 4.09 -10.61 -12.13
CA ARG A 13 5.49 -11.03 -12.30
C ARG A 13 6.54 -10.05 -11.73
N PRO A 14 7.77 -10.51 -11.45
CA PRO A 14 8.82 -9.81 -10.69
C PRO A 14 9.57 -8.69 -11.46
N ASP A 15 8.83 -7.80 -12.13
CA ASP A 15 9.32 -6.48 -12.57
C ASP A 15 8.50 -5.39 -11.88
N SER A 16 8.65 -5.30 -10.56
CA SER A 16 7.97 -4.30 -9.75
C SER A 16 8.67 -2.95 -9.92
N THR A 17 7.98 -1.99 -10.55
CA THR A 17 8.49 -0.62 -10.70
C THR A 17 8.10 0.22 -9.50
N ILE A 18 9.08 0.89 -8.88
CA ILE A 18 8.85 1.82 -7.78
C ILE A 18 8.69 3.23 -8.34
N TYR A 19 7.59 3.89 -8.00
CA TYR A 19 7.35 5.29 -8.34
C TYR A 19 7.45 6.16 -7.10
N HIS A 20 8.27 7.20 -7.17
CA HIS A 20 8.24 8.25 -6.16
C HIS A 20 7.04 9.17 -6.44
N LEU A 21 6.24 9.51 -5.42
CA LEU A 21 5.02 10.30 -5.58
C LEU A 21 5.27 11.63 -6.31
N ALA A 22 6.42 12.27 -6.07
CA ALA A 22 6.81 13.52 -6.73
C ALA A 22 7.07 13.40 -8.23
N SER A 23 7.39 12.21 -8.72
CA SER A 23 7.68 11.95 -10.14
C SER A 23 6.52 11.24 -10.82
N TRP A 24 5.68 10.54 -10.05
CA TRP A 24 4.53 9.82 -10.55
C TRP A 24 3.42 10.79 -10.98
N ASN A 25 2.82 10.52 -12.15
CA ASN A 25 1.78 11.37 -12.74
C ASN A 25 2.16 12.87 -12.76
N SER A 26 3.41 13.16 -13.15
CA SER A 26 3.98 14.52 -13.19
C SER A 26 3.93 15.28 -11.84
N GLY A 27 3.86 14.56 -10.72
CA GLY A 27 3.85 15.16 -9.38
C GLY A 27 2.52 15.81 -8.99
N ILE A 28 1.45 15.62 -9.77
CA ILE A 28 0.12 16.22 -9.52
C ILE A 28 -0.41 15.88 -8.11
N LEU A 29 -0.01 14.73 -7.57
CA LEU A 29 -0.49 14.22 -6.29
C LEU A 29 0.37 14.60 -5.08
N LEU A 30 1.44 15.40 -5.24
CA LEU A 30 2.34 15.76 -4.15
C LEU A 30 1.64 16.53 -3.01
N HIS A 31 0.57 17.26 -3.34
CA HIS A 31 -0.24 18.05 -2.40
C HIS A 31 -1.70 17.63 -2.39
N ALA A 32 -2.01 16.49 -2.99
CA ALA A 32 -3.37 15.98 -3.01
C ALA A 32 -3.74 15.41 -1.63
N PRO A 33 -5.03 15.47 -1.24
CA PRO A 33 -5.51 14.77 -0.06
C PRO A 33 -5.24 13.27 -0.14
N ASP A 34 -5.01 12.63 1.00
CA ASP A 34 -4.74 11.19 1.09
C ASP A 34 -5.79 10.33 0.38
N GLU A 35 -7.07 10.71 0.46
CA GLU A 35 -8.16 10.04 -0.25
C GLU A 35 -7.98 10.03 -1.78
N GLN A 36 -7.42 11.10 -2.36
CA GLN A 36 -7.12 11.15 -3.80
C GLN A 36 -5.92 10.29 -4.15
N ILE A 37 -4.88 10.29 -3.30
CA ILE A 37 -3.69 9.44 -3.48
C ILE A 37 -4.09 7.97 -3.43
N LEU A 38 -4.91 7.58 -2.46
CA LEU A 38 -5.45 6.23 -2.29
C LEU A 38 -6.35 5.83 -3.46
N SER A 39 -7.18 6.74 -3.96
CA SER A 39 -8.04 6.50 -5.13
C SER A 39 -7.20 6.26 -6.39
N ALA A 40 -6.14 7.06 -6.59
CA ALA A 40 -5.23 6.90 -7.71
C ALA A 40 -4.45 5.58 -7.62
N ALA A 41 -3.98 5.20 -6.42
CA ALA A 41 -3.32 3.92 -6.21
C ALA A 41 -4.24 2.74 -6.56
N LEU A 42 -5.50 2.79 -6.10
CA LEU A 42 -6.50 1.78 -6.41
C LEU A 42 -6.79 1.68 -7.92
N ALA A 43 -7.00 2.82 -8.59
CA ALA A 43 -7.31 2.89 -10.01
C ALA A 43 -6.18 2.36 -10.90
N HIS A 44 -4.92 2.49 -10.45
CA HIS A 44 -3.73 2.08 -11.20
C HIS A 44 -3.14 0.73 -10.75
N ASP A 45 -3.81 -0.01 -9.87
CA ASP A 45 -3.29 -1.27 -9.31
C ASP A 45 -1.91 -1.13 -8.64
N LEU A 46 -1.75 -0.06 -7.85
CA LEU A 46 -0.52 0.24 -7.13
C LEU A 46 -0.72 0.04 -5.63
N ALA A 47 0.35 -0.41 -4.97
CA ALA A 47 0.45 -0.38 -3.52
C ALA A 47 1.05 0.95 -3.06
N LEU A 48 0.35 1.67 -2.18
CA LEU A 48 0.88 2.88 -1.56
C LEU A 48 1.79 2.49 -0.39
N VAL A 49 3.04 2.95 -0.39
CA VAL A 49 3.93 2.85 0.77
C VAL A 49 3.90 4.19 1.52
N ALA A 50 3.44 4.19 2.77
CA ALA A 50 3.24 5.40 3.55
C ALA A 50 3.77 5.25 4.98
N TYR A 51 4.27 6.36 5.54
CA TYR A 51 4.63 6.49 6.96
C TYR A 51 3.47 7.04 7.81
N ASP A 52 2.45 7.60 7.16
CA ASP A 52 1.32 8.19 7.86
C ASP A 52 0.38 7.10 8.37
N VAL A 53 0.48 6.83 9.66
CA VAL A 53 -0.43 5.92 10.38
C VAL A 53 -1.59 6.63 11.05
N SER A 54 -1.69 7.96 10.90
CA SER A 54 -2.71 8.78 11.54
C SER A 54 -3.90 9.05 10.63
N THR A 55 -3.67 9.28 9.34
CA THR A 55 -4.73 9.63 8.37
C THR A 55 -5.18 8.44 7.53
N ILE A 56 -4.22 7.62 7.06
CA ILE A 56 -4.49 6.52 6.13
C ILE A 56 -5.37 5.43 6.75
N PRO A 57 -5.09 4.89 7.96
CA PRO A 57 -5.94 3.83 8.52
C PRO A 57 -7.39 4.25 8.75
N PRO A 58 -7.70 5.45 9.30
CA PRO A 58 -9.09 5.92 9.41
C PRO A 58 -9.82 6.05 8.07
N ILE A 59 -9.13 6.48 7.00
CA ILE A 59 -9.72 6.56 5.65
C ILE A 59 -10.09 5.16 5.16
N LEU A 60 -9.16 4.20 5.25
CA LEU A 60 -9.39 2.83 4.81
C LEU A 60 -10.52 2.16 5.60
N HIS A 61 -10.59 2.41 6.92
CA HIS A 61 -11.70 1.92 7.74
C HIS A 61 -13.04 2.48 7.27
N ARG A 62 -13.11 3.77 6.96
CA ARG A 62 -14.33 4.41 6.44
C ARG A 62 -14.76 3.82 5.10
N TRP A 63 -13.80 3.60 4.19
CA TRP A 63 -14.06 3.00 2.88
C TRP A 63 -14.53 1.55 3.00
N ALA A 64 -13.89 0.77 3.88
CA ALA A 64 -14.29 -0.62 4.15
C ALA A 64 -15.72 -0.70 4.69
N ALA A 65 -16.05 0.16 5.67
CA ALA A 65 -17.39 0.22 6.25
C ALA A 65 -18.47 0.61 5.23
N ALA A 66 -18.11 1.43 4.24
CA ALA A 66 -18.99 1.81 3.13
C ALA A 66 -19.05 0.76 2.00
N GLY A 67 -18.33 -0.36 2.12
CA GLY A 67 -18.28 -1.41 1.09
C GLY A 67 -17.49 -1.01 -0.17
N HIS A 68 -16.64 0.01 -0.08
CA HIS A 68 -15.77 0.40 -1.18
C HIS A 68 -14.61 -0.58 -1.35
N SER A 69 -14.11 -0.69 -2.58
CA SER A 69 -12.83 -1.34 -2.84
C SER A 69 -11.71 -0.58 -2.13
N LEU A 70 -10.72 -1.32 -1.65
CA LEU A 70 -9.62 -0.77 -0.86
C LEU A 70 -8.32 -0.89 -1.66
N PRO A 71 -7.49 0.17 -1.72
CA PRO A 71 -6.14 0.05 -2.28
C PRO A 71 -5.27 -0.83 -1.39
N SER A 72 -4.22 -1.38 -1.98
CA SER A 72 -3.12 -2.01 -1.24
C SER A 72 -2.28 -0.93 -0.58
N VAL A 73 -2.01 -1.05 0.72
CA VAL A 73 -1.22 -0.08 1.48
C VAL A 73 -0.19 -0.79 2.36
N VAL A 74 1.06 -0.33 2.29
CA VAL A 74 2.15 -0.72 3.19
C VAL A 74 2.41 0.43 4.16
N LEU A 75 2.13 0.21 5.44
CA LEU A 75 2.41 1.18 6.50
C LEU A 75 3.77 0.90 7.12
N VAL A 76 4.65 1.91 7.09
CA VAL A 76 6.00 1.82 7.63
C VAL A 76 6.05 2.50 8.99
N ILE A 77 6.24 1.72 10.06
CA ILE A 77 6.18 2.23 11.45
C ILE A 77 7.52 2.25 12.17
N ALA A 78 8.38 1.27 11.90
CA ALA A 78 9.57 1.02 12.71
C ALA A 78 10.89 1.17 11.92
N ILE A 79 10.79 1.49 10.63
CA ILE A 79 11.94 1.83 9.79
C ILE A 79 11.97 3.35 9.67
N PRO A 80 13.05 4.05 10.05
CA PRO A 80 13.14 5.50 9.83
C PRO A 80 13.16 5.84 8.34
N GLN A 81 12.54 6.96 7.93
CA GLN A 81 12.52 7.39 6.52
C GLN A 81 13.92 7.59 5.89
N ARG A 82 14.93 7.87 6.72
CA ARG A 82 16.34 7.97 6.30
C ARG A 82 17.02 6.62 6.08
N ASP A 83 16.46 5.53 6.61
CA ASP A 83 17.00 4.18 6.46
C ASP A 83 16.42 3.52 5.20
N ILE A 84 16.89 4.02 4.06
CA ILE A 84 16.48 3.56 2.72
C ILE A 84 16.85 2.08 2.54
N GLY A 85 17.96 1.63 3.12
CA GLY A 85 18.45 0.25 3.00
C GLY A 85 17.47 -0.75 3.61
N SER A 86 17.06 -0.52 4.86
CA SER A 86 16.08 -1.36 5.54
C SER A 86 14.71 -1.33 4.84
N LEU A 87 14.26 -0.14 4.40
CA LEU A 87 13.02 -0.01 3.64
C LEU A 87 13.06 -0.82 2.34
N ALA A 88 14.12 -0.67 1.55
CA ALA A 88 14.28 -1.38 0.29
C ALA A 88 14.31 -2.90 0.48
N ARG A 89 15.00 -3.40 1.51
CA ARG A 89 15.01 -4.84 1.85
C ARG A 89 13.63 -5.34 2.24
N GLY A 90 12.91 -4.58 3.06
CA GLY A 90 11.55 -4.92 3.49
C GLY A 90 10.57 -4.98 2.32
N LEU A 91 10.62 -3.99 1.43
CA LEU A 91 9.81 -3.99 0.19
C LEU A 91 10.19 -5.15 -0.73
N ALA A 92 11.49 -5.41 -0.92
CA ALA A 92 11.94 -6.55 -1.73
C ALA A 92 11.50 -7.90 -1.15
N TYR A 93 11.45 -8.02 0.18
CA TYR A 93 10.90 -9.20 0.86
C TYR A 93 9.40 -9.34 0.56
N LEU A 94 8.61 -8.27 0.77
CA LEU A 94 7.17 -8.26 0.46
C LEU A 94 6.87 -8.62 -1.00
N LEU A 95 7.70 -8.16 -1.95
CA LEU A 95 7.55 -8.50 -3.38
C LEU A 95 7.81 -9.98 -3.69
N ARG A 96 8.66 -10.65 -2.90
CA ARG A 96 8.89 -12.10 -3.02
C ARG A 96 7.85 -12.93 -2.29
N HIS A 97 7.10 -12.30 -1.38
CA HIS A 97 6.12 -12.93 -0.51
C HIS A 97 4.74 -12.27 -0.65
N PRO A 98 4.14 -12.24 -1.86
CA PRO A 98 2.88 -11.55 -2.12
C PRO A 98 1.71 -12.10 -1.30
N GLU A 99 1.80 -13.35 -0.81
CA GLU A 99 0.83 -13.96 0.10
C GLU A 99 0.65 -13.17 1.41
N GLN A 100 1.64 -12.37 1.81
CA GLN A 100 1.53 -11.52 2.99
C GLN A 100 0.57 -10.33 2.77
N PHE A 101 0.18 -10.04 1.52
CA PHE A 101 -0.86 -9.08 1.17
C PHE A 101 -2.27 -9.70 1.06
N ASP A 102 -2.45 -11.01 1.32
CA ASP A 102 -3.75 -11.71 1.28
C ASP A 102 -4.53 -11.78 2.63
N PRO A 103 -4.55 -10.77 3.55
CA PRO A 103 -5.59 -10.69 4.57
C PRO A 103 -6.90 -10.10 4.00
N PRO A 104 -8.05 -10.27 4.69
CA PRO A 104 -9.30 -9.58 4.38
C PRO A 104 -9.21 -8.04 4.46
N TYR A 105 -8.08 -7.50 4.95
CA TYR A 105 -7.73 -6.09 4.97
C TYR A 105 -6.40 -5.88 4.23
N PRO A 106 -6.34 -5.01 3.21
CA PRO A 106 -5.15 -4.81 2.37
C PRO A 106 -4.12 -3.86 3.00
N VAL A 107 -4.04 -3.85 4.34
CA VAL A 107 -3.09 -3.06 5.11
C VAL A 107 -2.06 -4.00 5.71
N VAL A 108 -0.80 -3.81 5.34
CA VAL A 108 0.33 -4.56 5.89
C VAL A 108 1.30 -3.60 6.59
N TYR A 109 1.84 -4.04 7.72
CA TYR A 109 2.86 -3.29 8.45
C TYR A 109 4.25 -3.77 8.06
N LEU A 110 5.15 -2.85 7.75
CA LEU A 110 6.56 -3.15 7.53
C LEU A 110 7.38 -2.76 8.77
N ALA A 111 8.00 -3.76 9.39
CA ALA A 111 8.91 -3.63 10.52
C ALA A 111 10.33 -4.04 10.11
N PRO A 112 11.37 -3.50 10.79
CA PRO A 112 12.75 -3.91 10.55
C PRO A 112 12.93 -5.39 10.88
N VAL A 113 13.76 -6.07 10.09
CA VAL A 113 14.21 -7.43 10.39
C VAL A 113 15.36 -7.31 11.40
N HIS A 114 15.18 -7.87 12.59
CA HIS A 114 16.27 -8.10 13.51
C HIS A 114 16.95 -9.42 13.10
N GLU A 115 18.21 -9.35 12.67
CA GLU A 115 19.08 -10.53 12.53
C GLU A 115 19.53 -11.05 13.91
#